data_AF-A0A6L3ZH84-F1
#
_entry.id   AF-A0A6L3ZH84-F1
#
_cell.length_a   1.000
_cell.length_b   1.000
_cell.length_c   1.000
_cell.angle_alpha   90.00
_cell.angle_beta   90.00
_cell.angle_gamma   90.00
#
_symmetry.space_group_name_H-M   'P 1'
#
loop_
_entity.id
_entity.type
_entity.pdbx_description
1 polymer ?
#
loop_
_entity_poly.entity_id
_entity_poly.type
_entity_poly.pdbx_seq_one_letter_code
_entity_poly.pdbx_strand_id
1 'polypeptide(L)'
;MSDNHAHGGVRKLVMIFLLLLVVTFVEVMLGIYKSDLGALLNEPGGFTSWLNIIFILLTLVKAYYIVEVFMHLEGERKNLRLSIYLPVLILIPYLTFILLTEGSHLFGV
;
A
#
# COMPACT_ATOMS: atom_id res chain seq x y z
N MET A 1 -4.80 39.04 -18.30
CA MET A 1 -3.83 38.78 -17.23
C MET A 1 -4.63 38.30 -16.03
N SER A 2 -4.60 37.00 -15.71
CA SER A 2 -5.21 36.48 -14.48
C SER A 2 -4.17 35.65 -13.77
N ASP A 3 -3.79 36.12 -12.61
CA ASP A 3 -2.65 35.70 -11.81
C ASP A 3 -2.85 34.25 -11.33
N ASN A 4 -2.09 33.32 -11.91
CA ASN A 4 -2.03 31.91 -11.51
C ASN A 4 -0.79 31.65 -10.63
N HIS A 5 -0.47 32.60 -9.76
CA HIS A 5 0.64 32.48 -8.82
C HIS A 5 0.11 32.23 -7.41
N ALA A 6 0.64 31.17 -6.80
CA ALA A 6 0.49 30.75 -5.40
C ALA A 6 -0.79 29.99 -5.02
N HIS A 7 -0.74 28.65 -5.07
CA HIS A 7 -1.27 27.71 -4.05
C HIS A 7 -1.10 26.22 -4.47
N GLY A 8 0.07 25.85 -5.03
CA GLY A 8 0.25 24.53 -5.69
C GLY A 8 0.41 23.32 -4.76
N GLY A 9 0.97 23.48 -3.56
CA GLY A 9 1.34 22.36 -2.68
C GLY A 9 0.13 21.64 -2.07
N VAL A 10 -0.80 22.38 -1.46
CA VAL A 10 -1.97 21.82 -0.77
C VAL A 10 -2.92 21.13 -1.76
N ARG A 11 -3.08 21.68 -2.97
CA ARG A 11 -3.92 21.06 -4.01
C ARG A 11 -3.35 19.72 -4.49
N LYS A 12 -2.03 19.63 -4.69
CA LYS A 12 -1.33 18.37 -5.03
C LYS A 12 -1.51 17.34 -3.91
N LEU A 13 -1.32 17.76 -2.66
CA LEU A 13 -1.51 16.91 -1.48
C LEU A 13 -2.92 16.32 -1.40
N VAL A 14 -3.95 17.16 -1.49
CA VAL A 14 -5.36 16.73 -1.39
C VAL A 14 -5.74 15.82 -2.57
N MET A 15 -5.23 16.09 -3.76
CA MET A 15 -5.47 15.24 -4.93
C MET A 15 -4.88 13.84 -4.76
N ILE A 16 -3.63 13.75 -4.27
CA ILE A 16 -2.96 12.47 -4.03
C ILE A 16 -3.59 11.75 -2.83
N PHE A 17 -4.00 12.48 -1.80
CA PHE A 17 -4.78 11.93 -0.70
C PHE A 17 -6.07 11.27 -1.15
N LEU A 18 -6.88 11.96 -1.96
CA LEU A 18 -8.12 11.39 -2.48
C LEU A 18 -7.86 10.18 -3.38
N LEU A 19 -6.81 10.22 -4.21
CA LEU A 19 -6.42 9.07 -5.03
C LEU A 19 -6.04 7.87 -4.16
N LEU A 20 -5.21 8.06 -3.14
CA LEU A 20 -4.78 7.00 -2.23
C LEU A 20 -5.93 6.48 -1.36
N LEU A 21 -6.85 7.35 -0.95
CA LEU A 21 -8.06 6.98 -0.23
C LEU A 21 -8.93 6.04 -1.08
N VAL A 22 -9.21 6.42 -2.33
CA VAL A 22 -10.02 5.62 -3.25
C VAL A 22 -9.35 4.28 -3.53
N VAL A 23 -8.05 4.28 -3.83
CA VAL A 23 -7.28 3.02 -4.05
C VAL A 23 -7.37 2.13 -2.82
N THR A 24 -7.19 2.68 -1.62
CA THR A 24 -7.25 1.92 -0.36
C THR A 24 -8.65 1.37 -0.09
N PHE A 25 -9.70 2.16 -0.36
CA PHE A 25 -11.07 1.72 -0.21
C PHE A 25 -11.39 0.56 -1.17
N VAL A 26 -10.98 0.66 -2.44
CA VAL A 26 -11.13 -0.41 -3.43
C VAL A 26 -10.39 -1.67 -2.99
N GLU A 27 -9.16 -1.54 -2.48
CA GLU A 27 -8.36 -2.65 -1.97
C GLU A 27 -9.09 -3.40 -0.85
N VAL A 28 -9.59 -2.68 0.16
CA VAL A 28 -10.34 -3.28 1.29
C VAL A 28 -11.63 -3.94 0.81
N MET A 29 -12.37 -3.30 -0.10
CA MET A 29 -13.58 -3.88 -0.68
C MET A 29 -13.26 -5.18 -1.43
N LEU A 30 -12.22 -5.20 -2.27
CA LEU A 30 -11.75 -6.41 -2.95
C LEU A 30 -11.30 -7.49 -1.96
N GLY A 31 -10.68 -7.12 -0.85
CA GLY A 31 -10.29 -8.03 0.23
C GLY A 31 -11.50 -8.70 0.90
N ILE A 32 -12.54 -7.93 1.21
CA ILE A 32 -13.78 -8.43 1.83
C ILE A 32 -14.52 -9.34 0.84
N TYR A 33 -14.75 -8.88 -0.39
CA TYR A 33 -15.43 -9.70 -1.41
C TYR A 33 -14.66 -10.98 -1.72
N LYS A 34 -13.32 -10.95 -1.72
CA LYS A 34 -12.49 -12.16 -1.83
C LYS A 34 -12.71 -13.14 -0.67
N SER A 35 -12.81 -12.65 0.56
CA SER A 35 -13.06 -13.49 1.75
C SER A 35 -14.39 -14.23 1.63
N ASP A 36 -15.44 -13.53 1.18
CA ASP A 36 -16.77 -14.13 1.01
C ASP A 36 -16.83 -15.06 -0.21
N LEU A 37 -16.20 -14.71 -1.33
CA LEU A 37 -16.20 -15.54 -2.55
C LEU A 37 -15.35 -16.82 -2.40
N GLY A 38 -14.24 -16.73 -1.65
CA GLY A 38 -13.34 -17.86 -1.37
C GLY A 38 -13.88 -18.85 -0.33
N ALA A 39 -14.80 -18.41 0.55
CA ALA A 39 -15.49 -19.30 1.48
C ALA A 39 -16.62 -20.09 0.81
N LEU A 40 -17.23 -19.56 -0.25
CA LEU A 40 -18.31 -20.19 -1.02
C LEU A 40 -17.80 -21.19 -2.07
N LEU A 41 -16.58 -20.99 -2.57
CA LEU A 41 -15.93 -21.86 -3.55
C LEU A 41 -14.76 -22.58 -2.88
N ASN A 42 -15.01 -23.80 -2.38
CA ASN A 42 -13.99 -24.78 -1.96
C ASN A 42 -13.11 -25.18 -3.16
N GLU A 43 -12.33 -24.27 -3.72
CA GLU A 43 -11.45 -24.53 -4.86
C GLU A 43 -9.98 -24.48 -4.43
N PRO A 44 -9.29 -25.63 -4.42
CA PRO A 44 -7.87 -25.71 -4.14
C PRO A 44 -7.10 -25.17 -5.36
N GLY A 45 -6.78 -23.88 -5.37
CA GLY A 45 -5.54 -23.42 -6.01
C GLY A 45 -5.62 -22.54 -7.27
N GLY A 46 -6.75 -21.94 -7.65
CA GLY A 46 -6.80 -21.10 -8.86
C GLY A 46 -6.77 -19.59 -8.63
N PHE A 47 -7.82 -19.07 -8.00
CA PHE A 47 -8.14 -17.63 -8.02
C PHE A 47 -7.65 -16.85 -6.77
N THR A 48 -7.32 -17.55 -5.69
CA THR A 48 -6.86 -16.93 -4.43
C THR A 48 -5.46 -16.32 -4.54
N SER A 49 -4.60 -16.86 -5.42
CA SER A 49 -3.19 -16.47 -5.51
C SER A 49 -2.98 -15.14 -6.24
N TRP A 50 -3.67 -14.90 -7.37
CA TRP A 50 -3.50 -13.67 -8.14
C TRP A 50 -3.99 -12.42 -7.41
N LEU A 51 -5.12 -12.52 -6.71
CA LEU A 51 -5.66 -11.43 -5.90
C LEU A 51 -4.74 -11.08 -4.72
N ASN A 52 -4.06 -12.06 -4.12
CA ASN A 52 -3.08 -11.78 -3.05
C ASN A 52 -1.88 -11.01 -3.60
N ILE A 53 -1.37 -11.39 -4.77
CA ILE A 53 -0.25 -10.69 -5.41
C ILE A 53 -0.63 -9.24 -5.76
N ILE A 54 -1.84 -9.03 -6.31
CA ILE A 54 -2.30 -7.68 -6.66
C ILE A 54 -2.48 -6.81 -5.41
N PHE A 55 -2.97 -7.38 -4.31
CA PHE A 55 -3.16 -6.70 -3.04
C PHE A 55 -1.83 -6.25 -2.44
N ILE A 56 -0.81 -7.12 -2.47
CA ILE A 56 0.55 -6.80 -2.02
C ILE A 56 1.15 -5.69 -2.88
N LEU A 57 1.03 -5.77 -4.21
CA LEU A 57 1.55 -4.74 -5.12
C LEU A 57 0.86 -3.39 -4.92
N LEU A 58 -0.47 -3.35 -4.80
CA LEU A 58 -1.23 -2.13 -4.53
C LEU A 58 -0.83 -1.51 -3.18
N THR A 59 -0.59 -2.35 -2.16
CA THR A 59 -0.10 -1.90 -0.85
C THR A 59 1.29 -1.26 -0.96
N LEU A 60 2.21 -1.84 -1.73
CA LEU A 60 3.56 -1.30 -1.94
C LEU A 60 3.54 0.03 -2.71
N VAL A 61 2.76 0.11 -3.77
CA VAL A 61 2.59 1.35 -4.55
C VAL A 61 2.06 2.46 -3.64
N LYS A 62 1.01 2.17 -2.85
CA LYS A 62 0.44 3.10 -1.88
C LYS A 62 1.47 3.57 -0.85
N ALA A 63 2.25 2.65 -0.28
CA ALA A 63 3.31 2.99 0.68
C ALA A 63 4.35 3.95 0.07
N TYR A 64 4.75 3.72 -1.19
CA TYR A 64 5.66 4.60 -1.92
C TYR A 64 5.08 6.01 -2.06
N TYR A 65 3.83 6.15 -2.52
CA TYR A 65 3.17 7.45 -2.67
C TYR A 65 3.00 8.17 -1.32
N ILE A 66 2.76 7.43 -0.23
CA ILE A 66 2.67 8.02 1.12
C ILE A 66 4.00 8.65 1.52
N VAL A 67 5.09 7.91 1.35
CA VAL A 67 6.43 8.35 1.74
C VAL A 67 6.89 9.54 0.89
N GLU A 68 6.71 9.49 -0.42
CA GLU A 68 7.16 10.58 -1.30
C GLU A 68 6.39 11.89 -1.04
N VAL A 69 5.07 11.80 -0.88
CA VAL A 69 4.17 12.97 -0.92
C VAL A 69 3.77 13.47 0.46
N PHE A 70 3.34 12.59 1.38
CA PHE A 70 2.92 13.04 2.72
C PHE A 70 4.09 13.37 3.63
N MET A 71 5.19 12.63 3.50
CA MET A 71 6.40 12.92 4.28
C MET A 71 7.26 14.03 3.65
N HIS A 72 6.78 14.69 2.58
CA HIS A 72 7.44 15.83 1.92
C HIS A 72 8.90 15.54 1.53
N LEU A 73 9.20 14.30 1.15
CA LEU A 73 10.55 13.84 0.85
C LEU A 73 11.06 14.26 -0.53
N GLU A 74 10.17 14.77 -1.40
CA GLU A 74 10.47 15.17 -2.79
C GLU A 74 11.69 16.11 -2.90
N GLY A 75 11.87 17.04 -1.96
CA GLY A 75 12.97 18.02 -1.92
C GLY A 75 14.08 17.76 -0.90
N GLU A 76 13.97 16.69 -0.10
CA GLU A 76 14.84 16.49 1.05
C GLU A 76 16.22 15.89 0.70
N ARG A 77 17.19 16.12 1.59
CA ARG A 77 18.57 15.60 1.47
C ARG A 77 18.52 14.08 1.26
N LYS A 78 19.37 13.57 0.37
CA LYS A 78 19.43 12.13 0.03
C LYS A 78 19.58 11.23 1.27
N ASN A 79 20.36 11.64 2.28
CA ASN A 79 20.50 10.88 3.53
C ASN A 79 19.20 10.82 4.36
N LEU A 80 18.47 11.93 4.45
CA LEU A 80 17.20 11.99 5.18
C LEU A 80 16.12 11.17 4.47
N ARG A 81 16.11 11.23 3.14
CA ARG A 81 15.29 10.38 2.30
C ARG A 81 15.57 8.90 2.55
N LEU A 82 16.83 8.50 2.48
CA LEU A 82 17.23 7.10 2.67
C LEU A 82 16.89 6.58 4.07
N SER A 83 16.97 7.42 5.12
CA SER A 83 16.56 7.08 6.48
C SER A 83 15.10 6.64 6.59
N ILE A 84 14.22 7.15 5.72
CA ILE A 84 12.79 6.80 5.68
C ILE A 84 12.52 5.66 4.70
N TYR A 85 13.11 5.69 3.49
CA TYR A 85 12.87 4.65 2.49
C TYR A 85 13.45 3.29 2.91
N LEU A 86 14.57 3.26 3.62
CA LEU A 86 15.24 2.02 4.03
C LEU A 86 14.39 1.16 4.99
N PRO A 87 13.80 1.69 6.09
CA PRO A 87 12.89 0.91 6.91
C PRO A 87 11.62 0.54 6.13
N VAL A 88 11.06 1.38 5.27
CA VAL A 88 9.88 1.01 4.47
C VAL A 88 10.17 -0.17 3.53
N LEU A 89 11.36 -0.19 2.92
CA LEU A 89 11.79 -1.25 2.01
C LEU A 89 12.13 -2.56 2.72
N ILE A 90 12.72 -2.51 3.91
CA ILE A 90 13.20 -3.70 4.63
C ILE A 90 12.17 -4.18 5.66
N LEU A 91 11.66 -3.28 6.49
CA LEU A 91 10.81 -3.60 7.63
C LEU A 91 9.44 -4.13 7.21
N ILE A 92 8.80 -3.54 6.19
CA ILE A 92 7.44 -3.96 5.77
C ILE A 92 7.45 -5.38 5.19
N PRO A 93 8.32 -5.74 4.23
CA PRO A 93 8.41 -7.12 3.74
C PRO A 93 8.86 -8.10 4.84
N TYR A 94 9.79 -7.69 5.70
CA TYR A 94 10.29 -8.54 6.79
C TYR A 94 9.20 -8.84 7.85
N LEU A 95 8.41 -7.84 8.25
CA LEU A 95 7.26 -8.04 9.13
C LEU A 95 6.20 -8.92 8.48
N THR A 96 5.91 -8.70 7.20
CA THR A 96 4.95 -9.52 6.45
C THR A 96 5.41 -10.98 6.41
N PHE A 97 6.70 -11.22 6.16
CA PHE A 97 7.29 -12.55 6.20
C PHE A 97 7.13 -13.20 7.57
N ILE A 98 7.53 -12.51 8.65
CA ILE A 98 7.39 -13.04 10.03
C ILE A 98 5.94 -13.38 10.34
N LEU A 99 4.99 -12.48 10.04
CA LEU A 99 3.58 -12.72 10.33
C LEU A 99 3.01 -13.91 9.55
N LEU A 100 3.45 -14.11 8.31
CA LEU A 100 3.04 -15.27 7.53
C LEU A 100 3.64 -16.57 8.09
N THR A 101 4.92 -16.56 8.46
CA THR A 101 5.61 -17.75 9.00
C THR A 101 5.10 -18.14 10.39
N GLU A 102 5.04 -17.18 11.32
CA GLU A 102 4.52 -17.41 12.68
C GLU A 102 3.02 -17.72 12.65
N GLY A 103 2.26 -17.04 11.77
CA GLY A 103 0.85 -17.33 11.53
C GLY A 103 0.64 -18.77 11.05
N SER A 104 1.41 -19.24 10.07
CA SER A 104 1.32 -20.64 9.61
C SER A 104 1.66 -21.65 10.72
N HIS A 105 2.66 -21.34 11.55
CA HIS A 105 3.05 -22.20 12.67
C HIS A 105 1.97 -22.32 13.75
N LEU A 106 1.26 -21.23 14.05
CA LEU A 106 0.18 -21.21 15.05
C LEU A 106 -1.08 -21.96 14.59
N PHE A 107 -1.39 -21.91 13.29
CA PHE A 107 -2.59 -22.55 12.74
C PHE A 107 -2.36 -23.97 12.19
N GLY A 108 -1.15 -24.51 12.29
CA GLY A 108 -0.87 -25.93 12.08
C GLY A 108 -1.23 -26.46 10.69
N VAL A 109 -0.87 -25.71 9.64
CA VAL A 109 -0.88 -26.18 8.23
C VAL A 109 0.56 -26.33 7.74
#